data_AF-A0A532EWZ4-F1
#
_entry.id   AF-A0A532EWZ4-F1
#
_cell.length_a   1.000
_cell.length_b   1.000
_cell.length_c   1.000
_cell.angle_alpha   90.00
_cell.angle_beta   90.00
_cell.angle_gamma   90.00
#
_symmetry.space_group_name_H-M   'P 1'
#
loop_
_entity.id
_entity.type
_entity.pdbx_description
1 polymer ?
#
loop_
_entity_poly.entity_id
_entity_poly.type
_entity_poly.pdbx_seq_one_letter_code
_entity_poly.pdbx_strand_id
1 'polypeptide(L)'
;MISTLLAQITPPCKDVTQLVSQAMDRPLPWSTRFTLQLHYWICEACARYRDQLRTIRQVLRSSTDTTGDRKLESSSPAPAIKARLTEAFRAKHE
;
A
#
# COMPACT_ATOMS: atom_id res chain seq x y z
N MET A 1 -14.58 10.62 30.54
CA MET A 1 -14.18 9.42 31.31
C MET A 1 -14.14 8.15 30.45
N ILE A 2 -15.06 7.96 29.49
CA ILE A 2 -15.04 6.80 28.57
C ILE A 2 -13.85 6.85 27.59
N SER A 3 -13.53 8.04 27.06
CA SER A 3 -12.44 8.24 26.09
C SER A 3 -11.05 7.89 26.65
N THR A 4 -10.82 8.10 27.94
CA THR A 4 -9.55 7.76 28.62
C THR A 4 -9.39 6.25 28.84
N LEU A 5 -10.48 5.54 29.13
CA LEU A 5 -10.49 4.08 29.24
C LEU A 5 -10.24 3.41 27.89
N LEU A 6 -10.84 3.96 26.82
CA LEU A 6 -10.61 3.48 25.46
C LEU A 6 -9.17 3.72 25.00
N ALA A 7 -8.58 4.86 25.36
CA ALA A 7 -7.17 5.18 25.06
C ALA A 7 -6.18 4.18 25.69
N GLN A 8 -6.52 3.55 26.82
CA GLN A 8 -5.69 2.52 27.47
C GLN A 8 -5.77 1.14 26.80
N ILE A 9 -6.82 0.89 26.00
CA ILE A 9 -7.06 -0.39 25.31
C ILE A 9 -6.64 -0.28 23.83
N THR A 10 -6.75 0.90 23.23
CA THR A 10 -6.24 1.14 21.88
C THR A 10 -4.73 1.40 21.86
N PRO A 11 -4.03 0.99 20.79
CA PRO A 11 -2.61 1.25 20.64
C PRO A 11 -2.31 2.76 20.61
N PRO A 12 -1.11 3.18 21.05
CA PRO A 12 -0.71 4.58 21.07
C PRO A 12 -0.69 5.15 19.65
N CYS A 13 -0.82 6.48 19.54
CA CYS A 13 -0.86 7.19 18.26
C CYS A 13 0.34 6.83 17.35
N LYS A 14 1.52 6.56 17.93
CA LYS A 14 2.72 6.14 17.20
C LYS A 14 2.50 4.81 16.46
N ASP A 15 1.98 3.81 17.16
CA ASP A 15 1.72 2.49 16.58
C ASP A 15 0.61 2.59 15.53
N VAL A 16 -0.41 3.42 15.77
CA VAL A 16 -1.47 3.73 14.80
C VAL A 16 -0.88 4.32 13.52
N THR A 17 0.00 5.31 13.61
CA THR A 17 0.63 5.90 12.41
C THR A 17 1.49 4.88 11.66
N GLN A 18 2.20 4.00 12.38
CA GLN A 18 2.99 2.93 11.78
C GLN A 18 2.11 1.89 11.08
N LEU A 19 1.01 1.47 11.71
CA LEU A 19 0.02 0.57 11.15
C LEU A 19 -0.67 1.15 9.90
N VAL A 20 -0.97 2.45 9.93
CA VAL A 20 -1.54 3.17 8.78
C VAL A 20 -0.55 3.19 7.61
N SER A 21 0.73 3.43 7.88
CA SER A 21 1.78 3.32 6.85
C SER A 21 1.88 1.90 6.31
N GLN A 22 1.88 0.89 7.19
CA GLN A 22 1.89 -0.51 6.76
C GLN A 22 0.66 -0.88 5.93
N ALA A 23 -0.50 -0.29 6.22
CA ALA A 23 -1.74 -0.48 5.46
C ALA A 23 -1.68 0.11 4.06
N MET A 24 -0.74 1.01 3.81
CA MET A 24 -0.49 1.54 2.49
C MET A 24 0.35 0.59 1.63
N ASP A 25 1.22 -0.21 2.24
CA ASP A 25 2.13 -1.14 1.55
C ASP A 25 1.57 -2.57 1.49
N ARG A 26 0.88 -3.02 2.53
CA ARG A 26 0.33 -4.38 2.65
C ARG A 26 -1.09 -4.37 3.20
N PRO A 27 -1.96 -5.29 2.75
CA PRO A 27 -3.29 -5.41 3.32
C PRO A 27 -3.19 -5.86 4.78
N LEU A 28 -3.60 -5.00 5.73
CA LEU A 28 -3.66 -5.37 7.14
C LEU A 28 -4.76 -6.41 7.42
N PRO A 29 -4.58 -7.23 8.47
CA PRO A 29 -5.64 -8.09 8.97
C PRO A 29 -6.84 -7.27 9.46
N TRP A 30 -8.03 -7.86 9.34
CA TRP A 30 -9.30 -7.19 9.62
C TRP A 30 -9.43 -6.75 11.09
N SER A 31 -8.89 -7.54 12.02
CA SER A 31 -8.86 -7.23 13.46
C SER A 31 -8.19 -5.88 13.73
N THR A 32 -7.04 -5.61 13.12
CA THR A 32 -6.31 -4.36 13.29
C THR A 32 -7.05 -3.16 12.69
N ARG A 33 -7.86 -3.37 11.65
CA ARG A 33 -8.73 -2.32 11.09
C ARG A 33 -9.78 -1.87 12.09
N PHE A 34 -10.41 -2.80 12.82
CA PHE A 34 -11.38 -2.45 13.86
C PHE A 34 -10.75 -1.66 15.01
N THR A 35 -9.57 -2.07 15.46
CA THR A 35 -8.83 -1.35 16.51
C THR A 35 -8.48 0.08 16.07
N LEU A 36 -8.05 0.27 14.83
CA LEU A 36 -7.80 1.60 14.26
C LEU A 36 -9.07 2.44 14.18
N GLN A 37 -10.19 1.83 13.78
CA GLN A 37 -11.50 2.49 13.70
C GLN A 37 -11.91 3.07 15.07
N LEU A 38 -11.75 2.26 16.13
CA LEU A 38 -12.02 2.66 17.50
C LEU A 38 -11.09 3.81 17.96
N HIS A 39 -9.81 3.74 17.60
CA HIS A 39 -8.85 4.81 17.93
C HIS A 39 -9.21 6.13 17.24
N TYR A 40 -9.65 6.09 15.98
CA TYR A 40 -10.08 7.31 15.27
C TYR A 40 -11.30 7.99 15.88
N TRP A 41 -12.14 7.25 16.61
CA TRP A 41 -13.31 7.82 17.28
C TRP A 41 -12.93 8.63 18.53
N ILE A 42 -11.82 8.27 19.19
CA ILE A 42 -11.32 8.99 20.38
C ILE A 42 -10.22 10.01 20.04
N CYS A 43 -9.53 9.83 18.90
CA CYS A 43 -8.41 10.65 18.47
C CYS A 43 -8.66 11.23 17.07
N GLU A 44 -9.15 12.46 17.04
CA GLU A 44 -9.41 13.19 15.80
C GLU A 44 -8.12 13.47 15.00
N ALA A 45 -6.99 13.67 15.67
CA ALA A 45 -5.70 13.88 15.01
C ALA A 45 -5.31 12.70 14.11
N CYS A 46 -5.47 11.47 14.61
CA CYS A 46 -5.23 10.26 13.82
C CYS A 46 -6.28 10.07 12.71
N ALA A 47 -7.53 10.47 12.95
CA ALA A 47 -8.55 10.47 11.91
C ALA A 47 -8.19 11.42 10.76
N ARG A 48 -7.75 12.65 11.06
CA ARG A 48 -7.30 13.63 10.05
C ARG A 48 -6.07 13.15 9.28
N TYR A 49 -5.10 12.55 9.97
CA TYR A 49 -3.90 12.00 9.35
C TYR A 49 -4.22 10.94 8.29
N ARG A 50 -5.17 10.04 8.58
CA ARG A 50 -5.60 9.01 7.61
C ARG A 50 -6.17 9.62 6.33
N ASP A 51 -6.92 10.71 6.47
CA ASP A 51 -7.63 11.34 5.36
C ASP A 51 -6.64 12.11 4.49
N GLN A 52 -5.67 12.79 5.12
CA GLN A 52 -4.53 13.40 4.42
C GLN A 52 -3.75 12.37 3.58
N LEU A 53 -3.46 11.20 4.15
CA LEU A 53 -2.79 10.12 3.43
C LEU A 53 -3.61 9.56 2.26
N ARG A 54 -4.93 9.44 2.43
CA ARG A 54 -5.83 9.02 1.34
C ARG A 54 -5.83 10.03 0.20
N THR A 55 -5.88 11.33 0.51
CA THR A 55 -5.80 12.39 -0.50
C THR A 55 -4.48 12.32 -1.26
N ILE A 56 -3.34 12.20 -0.56
CA ILE A 56 -2.03 12.06 -1.20
C ILE A 56 -2.02 10.84 -2.14
N ARG A 57 -2.54 9.70 -1.69
CA ARG A 57 -2.60 8.47 -2.49
C ARG A 57 -3.53 8.62 -3.70
N GLN A 58 -4.66 9.30 -3.55
CA GLN A 58 -5.60 9.56 -4.62
C GLN A 58 -4.96 10.45 -5.70
N VAL A 59 -4.29 11.52 -5.29
CA VAL A 59 -3.57 12.42 -6.21
C VAL A 59 -2.45 11.67 -6.93
N LEU A 60 -1.65 10.88 -6.22
CA LEU A 60 -0.59 10.06 -6.84
C LEU A 60 -1.16 9.07 -7.87
N ARG A 61 -2.31 8.44 -7.56
CA ARG A 61 -2.99 7.53 -8.48
C ARG A 61 -3.61 8.24 -9.68
N SER A 62 -4.19 9.42 -9.51
CA SER A 62 -4.73 10.20 -10.63
C SER A 62 -3.63 10.74 -11.54
N SER A 63 -2.45 11.07 -10.98
CA SER A 63 -1.29 11.49 -11.77
C SER A 63 -0.69 10.36 -12.59
N THR A 64 -0.75 9.11 -12.09
CA THR A 64 -0.42 7.93 -12.90
C THR A 64 -1.46 7.63 -13.98
N ASP A 65 -2.71 8.08 -13.79
CA ASP A 65 -3.78 7.95 -14.79
C ASP A 65 -3.61 8.97 -15.93
N THR A 66 -3.21 10.21 -15.60
CA THR A 66 -2.85 11.23 -16.62
C THR A 66 -1.52 10.94 -17.32
N THR A 67 -0.70 10.05 -16.76
CA THR A 67 0.51 9.50 -17.40
C THR A 67 0.30 8.03 -17.81
N GLY A 68 -0.96 7.64 -18.04
CA GLY A 68 -1.37 6.30 -18.47
C GLY A 68 -1.05 5.97 -19.93
N ASP A 69 -0.48 6.90 -20.70
CA ASP A 69 0.09 6.63 -22.03
C ASP A 69 1.59 6.25 -21.99
N ARG A 70 2.20 6.09 -20.81
CA ARG A 70 3.52 5.47 -20.68
C ARG A 70 3.45 4.25 -19.79
N LYS A 71 2.93 3.17 -20.40
CA LYS A 71 3.24 1.76 -20.14
C LYS A 71 4.59 1.60 -19.42
N LEU A 72 4.57 1.62 -18.09
CA LEU A 72 5.69 1.16 -17.30
C LEU A 72 5.61 -0.36 -17.32
N GLU A 73 6.30 -0.89 -18.30
CA GLU A 73 6.69 -2.27 -18.39
C GLU A 73 7.45 -2.64 -17.12
N SER A 74 6.83 -3.42 -16.24
CA SER A 74 7.56 -4.41 -15.46
C SER A 74 6.65 -5.57 -15.08
N SER A 75 7.00 -6.72 -15.65
CA SER A 75 6.83 -8.05 -15.05
C SER A 75 5.61 -8.88 -15.47
N SER A 76 5.59 -9.33 -16.73
CA SER A 76 5.42 -10.75 -17.08
C SER A 76 5.97 -10.98 -18.50
N PRO A 77 6.77 -12.04 -18.76
CA PRO A 77 7.70 -12.05 -19.89
C PRO A 77 6.93 -12.11 -21.19
N ALA A 78 7.06 -11.07 -22.02
CA ALA A 78 6.61 -11.10 -23.39
C ALA A 78 7.22 -12.36 -24.06
N PRO A 79 6.41 -13.22 -24.70
CA PRO A 79 6.87 -14.48 -25.32
C PRO A 79 7.97 -14.28 -26.38
N ALA A 80 8.22 -13.04 -26.81
CA ALA A 80 9.24 -12.68 -27.79
C ALA A 80 10.70 -12.71 -27.27
N ILE A 81 10.96 -12.54 -25.95
CA ILE A 81 12.35 -12.57 -25.44
C ILE A 81 12.88 -14.00 -25.32
N LYS A 82 12.01 -14.97 -25.04
CA LYS A 82 12.39 -16.39 -24.92
C LYS A 82 12.87 -16.96 -26.27
N ALA A 83 12.31 -16.49 -27.39
CA ALA A 83 12.66 -16.97 -28.73
C ALA A 83 14.15 -16.74 -29.08
N ARG A 84 14.74 -15.61 -28.66
CA ARG A 84 16.15 -15.28 -28.97
C ARG A 84 17.16 -16.04 -28.11
N LEU A 85 16.78 -16.46 -26.91
CA LEU A 85 17.66 -17.22 -26.02
C LEU A 85 17.75 -18.69 -26.41
N THR A 86 16.71 -19.26 -27.01
CA THR A 86 16.74 -20.67 -27.48
C THR A 86 17.63 -20.85 -28.71
N GLU A 87 17.72 -19.84 -29.58
CA GLU A 87 18.60 -19.90 -30.77
C GLU A 87 20.09 -19.86 -30.40
N ALA A 88 20.47 -19.14 -29.34
CA ALA A 88 21.85 -19.07 -28.88
C ALA A 88 22.35 -20.39 -28.23
N PHE A 89 21.45 -21.22 -27.69
CA PHE A 89 21.83 -22.53 -27.12
C PHE A 89 21.99 -23.63 -28.16
N ARG A 90 21.35 -23.53 -29.34
CA ARG A 90 21.46 -24.54 -30.41
C ARG A 90 22.77 -24.43 -31.21
N ALA A 91 23.40 -23.26 -31.26
CA ALA A 91 24.64 -23.03 -32.01
C ALA A 91 25.93 -23.46 -31.28
N LYS A 92 25.84 -23.95 -30.02
CA LYS A 92 27.01 -24.39 -29.22
C LYS A 92 27.03 -25.90 -28.97
N HIS A 93 26.14 -26.65 -29.60
CA HIS A 93 26.03 -28.10 -29.45
C HIS A 93 26.16 -28.83 -30.80
N GLU A 94 27.04 -28.32 -31.65
CA GLU A 94 27.70 -29.07 -32.73
C GLU A 94 29.22 -28.94 -32.55
#